data_AF-A0A919CLG7-F1
#
_entry.id   AF-A0A919CLG7-F1
#
_cell.length_a   1.000
_cell.length_b   1.000
_cell.length_c   1.000
_cell.angle_alpha   90.00
_cell.angle_beta   90.00
_cell.angle_gamma   90.00
#
_symmetry.space_group_name_H-M   'P 1'
#
loop_
_entity.id
_entity.type
_entity.pdbx_description
1 polymer ?
#
loop_
_entity_poly.entity_id
_entity_poly.type
_entity_poly.pdbx_seq_one_letter_code
_entity_poly.pdbx_strand_id
1 'polypeptide(L)'
;MGKIGQDRNIPLHVDACVGGFILPFMEMNGESLPPWDYRVPGVTSISADIHKYGFAAKGASTITYRSLDYLRYQMFVYEDWPGGVFASSALLGTRPGGGYSAAWAALQLFGKEGYRDLAADTLEAVTRLKAGVNAINGLQVMGNPQGPLFSYRSLDPDLNIYAVGDQMDARGWQVNRNQGPPGLHAMVTAQHLPVVDHYLADLAESVAVVRADPSLAQQGGAATYGMMAHVPLRGMVKKKILDMYSEQYRAGGAELDIEGASSEGVAGGKLGLLDRLVQWYVARQARKA
;
A
#
# COMPACT_ATOMS: atom_id res chain seq x y z
N MET A 1 4.00 -5.48 -22.17
CA MET A 1 5.33 -5.08 -21.63
C MET A 1 6.43 -6.05 -22.03
N GLY A 2 6.30 -7.36 -21.79
CA GLY A 2 7.33 -8.36 -22.17
C GLY A 2 7.85 -8.23 -23.60
N LYS A 3 6.96 -8.18 -24.58
CA LYS A 3 7.32 -7.95 -25.99
C LYS A 3 8.13 -6.67 -26.22
N ILE A 4 7.78 -5.57 -25.55
CA ILE A 4 8.49 -4.29 -25.68
C ILE A 4 9.91 -4.42 -25.14
N GLY A 5 10.09 -5.09 -23.99
CA GLY A 5 11.41 -5.36 -23.42
C GLY A 5 12.29 -6.16 -24.38
N GLN A 6 11.75 -7.19 -25.03
CA GLN A 6 12.48 -7.98 -26.03
C GLN A 6 12.80 -7.19 -27.29
N ASP A 7 11.80 -6.55 -27.90
CA ASP A 7 11.94 -5.81 -29.16
C ASP A 7 12.95 -4.64 -29.01
N ARG A 8 13.11 -4.09 -27.80
CA ARG A 8 14.05 -3.00 -27.51
C ARG A 8 15.34 -3.45 -26.83
N ASN A 9 15.49 -4.74 -26.54
CA ASN A 9 16.60 -5.28 -25.74
C ASN A 9 16.79 -4.54 -24.39
N ILE A 10 15.69 -4.30 -23.68
CA ILE A 10 15.65 -3.61 -22.37
C ILE A 10 15.17 -4.60 -21.30
N PRO A 11 15.86 -4.69 -20.14
CA PRO A 11 15.40 -5.53 -19.03
C PRO A 11 14.01 -5.13 -18.55
N LEU A 12 13.17 -6.12 -18.25
CA LEU A 12 11.85 -5.94 -17.67
C LEU A 12 11.81 -6.54 -16.27
N HIS A 13 11.66 -5.68 -15.28
CA HIS A 13 11.35 -6.09 -13.92
C HIS A 13 9.84 -6.24 -13.73
N VAL A 14 9.42 -7.30 -13.05
CA VAL A 14 8.05 -7.45 -12.55
C VAL A 14 8.08 -7.31 -11.05
N ASP A 15 7.47 -6.23 -10.55
CA ASP A 15 7.26 -6.05 -9.12
C ASP A 15 6.11 -6.95 -8.67
N ALA A 16 6.46 -8.11 -8.14
CA ALA A 16 5.53 -9.03 -7.48
C ALA A 16 5.78 -9.05 -5.96
N CYS A 17 6.32 -7.96 -5.39
CA CYS A 17 6.56 -7.86 -3.94
C CYS A 17 5.30 -8.25 -3.15
N VAL A 18 4.14 -7.76 -3.59
CA VAL A 18 2.85 -8.14 -3.03
C VAL A 18 2.33 -9.45 -3.63
N GLY A 19 2.27 -9.57 -4.96
CA GLY A 19 1.57 -10.67 -5.64
C GLY A 19 2.30 -12.01 -5.67
N GLY A 20 3.61 -12.05 -5.44
CA GLY A 20 4.47 -13.19 -5.76
C GLY A 20 4.17 -14.45 -4.94
N PHE A 21 3.69 -14.29 -3.70
CA PHE A 21 3.30 -15.39 -2.80
C PHE A 21 1.80 -15.64 -2.73
N ILE A 22 1.01 -15.11 -3.68
CA ILE A 22 -0.45 -15.29 -3.68
C ILE A 22 -1.04 -15.51 -5.07
N LEU A 23 -0.58 -14.78 -6.10
CA LEU A 23 -1.10 -14.93 -7.46
C LEU A 23 -0.94 -16.36 -8.03
N PRO A 24 0.18 -17.08 -7.83
CA PRO A 24 0.29 -18.47 -8.30
C PRO A 24 -0.75 -19.39 -7.66
N PHE A 25 -1.10 -19.12 -6.39
CA PHE A 25 -2.02 -19.93 -5.61
C PHE A 25 -3.48 -19.58 -5.91
N MET A 26 -3.78 -18.31 -6.22
CA MET A 26 -5.04 -17.89 -6.81
C MET A 26 -5.27 -18.58 -8.17
N GLU A 27 -4.25 -18.65 -9.03
CA GLU A 27 -4.31 -19.38 -10.32
C GLU A 27 -4.60 -20.88 -10.09
N MET A 28 -3.99 -21.51 -9.06
CA MET A 28 -4.30 -22.89 -8.66
C MET A 28 -5.74 -23.09 -8.16
N ASN A 29 -6.36 -22.04 -7.62
CA ASN A 29 -7.76 -22.03 -7.19
C ASN A 29 -8.74 -21.63 -8.32
N GLY A 30 -8.26 -21.53 -9.56
CA GLY A 30 -9.09 -21.31 -10.75
C GLY A 30 -9.19 -19.86 -11.23
N GLU A 31 -8.50 -18.91 -10.60
CA GLU A 31 -8.46 -17.53 -11.10
C GLU A 31 -7.72 -17.45 -12.44
N SER A 32 -8.34 -16.78 -13.41
CA SER A 32 -7.72 -16.54 -14.72
C SER A 32 -6.86 -15.28 -14.66
N LEU A 33 -5.54 -15.47 -14.50
CA LEU A 33 -4.57 -14.39 -14.44
C LEU A 33 -3.72 -14.33 -15.71
N PRO A 34 -3.42 -13.13 -16.24
CA PRO A 34 -2.45 -13.02 -17.33
C PRO A 34 -1.07 -13.50 -16.85
N PRO A 35 -0.29 -14.20 -17.69
CA PRO A 35 1.08 -14.56 -17.35
C PRO A 35 1.88 -13.31 -16.98
N TRP A 36 2.48 -13.32 -15.80
CA TRP A 36 3.22 -12.19 -15.24
C TRP A 36 4.65 -12.56 -14.83
N ASP A 37 4.95 -13.84 -14.67
CA ASP A 37 6.25 -14.35 -14.24
C ASP A 37 7.17 -14.70 -15.42
N TYR A 38 8.19 -15.53 -15.18
CA TYR A 38 9.15 -15.95 -16.20
C TYR A 38 8.56 -16.74 -17.38
N ARG A 39 7.30 -17.19 -17.31
CA ARG A 39 6.54 -17.70 -18.46
C ARG A 39 6.45 -16.66 -19.58
N VAL A 40 6.52 -15.37 -19.25
CA VAL A 40 6.64 -14.29 -20.24
C VAL A 40 8.11 -14.13 -20.63
N PRO A 41 8.53 -14.43 -21.88
CA PRO A 41 9.95 -14.47 -22.26
C PRO A 41 10.73 -13.16 -22.01
N GLY A 42 10.06 -12.01 -22.10
CA GLY A 42 10.67 -10.70 -21.87
C GLY A 42 10.94 -10.33 -20.42
N VAL A 43 10.38 -11.03 -19.43
CA VAL A 43 10.59 -10.73 -18.00
C VAL A 43 12.01 -11.14 -17.59
N THR A 44 12.81 -10.23 -17.05
CA THR A 44 14.23 -10.50 -16.72
C THR A 44 14.51 -10.55 -15.23
N SER A 45 13.65 -9.96 -14.39
CA SER A 45 13.75 -10.07 -12.93
C SER A 45 12.37 -9.97 -12.27
N ILE A 46 12.24 -10.57 -11.09
CA ILE A 46 11.01 -10.56 -10.29
C ILE A 46 11.38 -10.35 -8.82
N SER A 47 10.73 -9.40 -8.16
CA SER A 47 10.76 -9.26 -6.70
C SER A 47 9.54 -9.93 -6.07
N ALA A 48 9.68 -10.54 -4.90
CA ALA A 48 8.55 -11.13 -4.16
C ALA A 48 8.82 -11.12 -2.65
N ASP A 49 7.96 -10.46 -1.87
CA ASP A 49 8.15 -10.32 -0.42
C ASP A 49 7.56 -11.52 0.32
N ILE A 50 8.44 -12.30 0.94
CA ILE A 50 8.04 -13.42 1.80
C ILE A 50 7.35 -12.88 3.07
N HIS A 51 7.75 -11.70 3.57
CA HIS A 51 7.15 -11.06 4.74
C HIS A 51 5.76 -10.43 4.50
N LYS A 52 5.20 -10.58 3.29
CA LYS A 52 3.82 -10.23 2.93
C LYS A 52 2.97 -11.50 2.88
N TYR A 53 2.58 -11.94 1.69
CA TYR A 53 1.76 -13.15 1.51
C TYR A 53 2.54 -14.47 1.65
N GLY A 54 3.86 -14.41 1.87
CA GLY A 54 4.61 -15.56 2.38
C GLY A 54 4.38 -15.80 3.88
N PHE A 55 3.70 -14.88 4.58
CA PHE A 55 3.38 -14.93 6.02
C PHE A 55 4.60 -15.09 6.94
N ALA A 56 5.78 -14.68 6.46
CA ALA A 56 6.99 -14.66 7.26
C ALA A 56 7.09 -13.40 8.14
N ALA A 57 7.94 -13.48 9.17
CA ALA A 57 8.33 -12.31 9.95
C ALA A 57 8.97 -11.22 9.05
N LYS A 58 8.86 -9.96 9.46
CA LYS A 58 9.43 -8.82 8.73
C LYS A 58 10.95 -8.98 8.54
N GLY A 59 11.45 -8.49 7.40
CA GLY A 59 12.88 -8.51 7.09
C GLY A 59 13.33 -9.54 6.03
N ALA A 60 12.40 -10.27 5.42
CA ALA A 60 12.70 -11.21 4.33
C ALA A 60 11.91 -10.93 3.04
N SER A 61 12.63 -10.85 1.92
CA SER A 61 12.12 -10.70 0.55
C SER A 61 13.07 -11.40 -0.42
N THR A 62 12.68 -11.49 -1.68
CA THR A 62 13.48 -12.05 -2.76
C THR A 62 13.52 -11.10 -3.94
N ILE A 63 14.67 -11.09 -4.61
CA ILE A 63 14.79 -10.66 -6.00
C ILE A 63 15.42 -11.82 -6.77
N THR A 64 14.80 -12.19 -7.87
CA THR A 64 15.29 -13.25 -8.77
C THR A 64 15.58 -12.64 -10.14
N TYR A 65 16.46 -13.29 -10.88
CA TYR A 65 16.83 -12.89 -12.24
C TYR A 65 16.71 -14.08 -13.18
N ARG A 66 16.33 -13.81 -14.43
CA ARG A 66 16.26 -14.83 -15.49
C ARG A 66 17.62 -15.48 -15.76
N SER A 67 18.72 -14.74 -15.62
CA SER A 67 20.08 -15.24 -15.83
C SER A 67 21.09 -14.60 -14.89
N LEU A 68 22.23 -15.28 -14.71
CA LEU A 68 23.36 -14.77 -13.93
C LEU A 68 24.02 -13.55 -14.59
N ASP A 69 23.86 -13.38 -15.90
CA ASP A 69 24.34 -12.20 -16.63
C ASP A 69 23.69 -10.92 -16.13
N TYR A 70 22.46 -10.98 -15.62
CA TYR A 70 21.83 -9.86 -14.92
C TYR A 70 22.27 -9.77 -13.47
N LEU A 71 22.26 -10.90 -12.74
CA LEU A 71 22.56 -10.93 -11.31
C LEU A 71 23.95 -10.37 -10.98
N ARG A 72 24.96 -10.61 -11.84
CA ARG A 72 26.33 -10.12 -11.62
C ARG A 72 26.42 -8.61 -11.44
N TYR A 73 25.49 -7.83 -12.03
CA TYR A 73 25.46 -6.37 -11.89
C TYR A 73 24.87 -5.91 -10.56
N GLN A 74 24.19 -6.79 -9.80
CA GLN A 74 23.77 -6.52 -8.42
C GLN A 74 24.91 -6.74 -7.42
N MET A 75 25.82 -7.66 -7.73
CA MET A 75 26.89 -8.04 -6.81
C MET A 75 27.90 -6.90 -6.67
N PHE A 76 28.33 -6.65 -5.43
CA PHE A 76 29.43 -5.75 -5.11
C PHE A 76 30.69 -6.57 -4.86
N VAL A 77 31.80 -6.18 -5.48
CA VAL A 77 33.13 -6.75 -5.25
C VAL A 77 34.11 -5.59 -5.06
N TYR A 78 34.97 -5.70 -4.05
CA TYR A 78 36.09 -4.80 -3.83
C TYR A 78 37.35 -5.62 -3.53
N GLU A 79 38.23 -5.67 -4.51
CA GLU A 79 39.42 -6.51 -4.56
C GLU A 79 40.60 -5.92 -3.78
N ASP A 80 40.71 -4.59 -3.69
CA ASP A 80 41.86 -3.87 -3.13
C ASP A 80 41.67 -3.46 -1.66
N TRP A 81 40.76 -4.10 -0.94
CA TRP A 81 40.60 -3.85 0.50
C TRP A 81 41.76 -4.47 1.30
N PRO A 82 42.46 -3.73 2.18
CA PRO A 82 43.52 -4.30 3.01
C PRO A 82 43.09 -5.47 3.91
N GLY A 83 41.79 -5.62 4.18
CA GLY A 83 41.21 -6.76 4.91
C GLY A 83 41.03 -8.04 4.07
N GLY A 84 41.42 -8.03 2.80
CA GLY A 84 41.19 -9.10 1.82
C GLY A 84 40.04 -8.78 0.87
N VAL A 85 39.85 -9.59 -0.17
CA VAL A 85 38.76 -9.38 -1.15
C VAL A 85 37.41 -9.39 -0.45
N PHE A 86 36.63 -8.33 -0.62
CA PHE A 86 35.27 -8.23 -0.11
C PHE A 86 34.25 -8.44 -1.23
N ALA A 87 33.22 -9.25 -0.99
CA ALA A 87 32.11 -9.43 -1.90
C ALA A 87 30.78 -9.49 -1.15
N SER A 88 29.75 -8.87 -1.72
CA SER A 88 28.37 -8.95 -1.21
C SER A 88 27.39 -9.14 -2.36
N SER A 89 26.42 -10.04 -2.18
CA SER A 89 25.35 -10.28 -3.14
C SER A 89 24.17 -9.30 -3.01
N ALA A 90 24.15 -8.48 -1.96
CA ALA A 90 23.09 -7.52 -1.67
C ALA A 90 23.65 -6.28 -0.94
N LEU A 91 22.78 -5.35 -0.55
CA LEU A 91 23.19 -4.08 0.04
C LEU A 91 23.93 -4.21 1.38
N LEU A 92 23.55 -5.18 2.21
CA LEU A 92 24.11 -5.36 3.55
C LEU A 92 25.32 -6.30 3.54
N GLY A 93 26.34 -5.98 4.32
CA GLY A 93 27.37 -6.94 4.74
C GLY A 93 26.82 -7.90 5.80
N THR A 94 26.79 -7.46 7.06
CA THR A 94 26.14 -8.19 8.16
C THR A 94 24.63 -8.20 7.96
N ARG A 95 24.01 -9.38 8.06
CA ARG A 95 22.58 -9.58 7.79
C ARG A 95 21.86 -10.21 9.00
N PRO A 96 20.62 -9.76 9.32
CA PRO A 96 19.84 -10.32 10.42
C PRO A 96 19.25 -11.69 10.04
N GLY A 97 19.99 -12.77 10.33
CA GLY A 97 19.62 -14.13 9.93
C GLY A 97 18.24 -14.61 10.43
N GLY A 98 17.73 -14.04 11.52
CA GLY A 98 16.42 -14.42 12.09
C GLY A 98 15.25 -14.25 11.12
N GLY A 99 15.22 -13.15 10.34
CA GLY A 99 14.18 -12.94 9.33
C GLY A 99 14.21 -13.99 8.22
N TYR A 100 15.41 -14.42 7.81
CA TYR A 100 15.58 -15.46 6.81
C TYR A 100 15.19 -16.85 7.33
N SER A 101 15.55 -17.17 8.57
CA SER A 101 15.13 -18.41 9.22
C SER A 101 13.62 -18.49 9.38
N ALA A 102 12.97 -17.38 9.78
CA ALA A 102 11.51 -17.32 9.88
C ALA A 102 10.84 -17.47 8.51
N ALA A 103 11.40 -16.87 7.46
CA ALA A 103 10.91 -17.06 6.10
C ALA A 103 11.02 -18.51 5.64
N TRP A 104 12.15 -19.16 5.87
CA TRP A 104 12.32 -20.58 5.56
C TRP A 104 11.31 -21.44 6.33
N ALA A 105 11.15 -21.18 7.63
CA ALA A 105 10.19 -21.91 8.46
C ALA A 105 8.74 -21.75 7.97
N ALA A 106 8.33 -20.55 7.59
CA ALA A 106 6.99 -20.29 7.04
C ALA A 106 6.77 -21.07 5.72
N LEU A 107 7.75 -21.04 4.81
CA LEU A 107 7.68 -21.77 3.54
C LEU A 107 7.55 -23.29 3.75
N GLN A 108 8.29 -23.85 4.72
CA GLN A 108 8.20 -25.27 5.05
C GLN A 108 6.89 -25.63 5.75
N LEU A 109 6.40 -24.76 6.65
CA LEU A 109 5.18 -24.99 7.41
C LEU A 109 3.94 -25.01 6.51
N PHE A 110 3.77 -24.00 5.66
CA PHE A 110 2.60 -23.91 4.79
C PHE A 110 2.73 -24.88 3.61
N GLY A 111 3.92 -24.97 3.01
CA GLY A 111 4.11 -25.68 1.76
C GLY A 111 3.16 -25.19 0.66
N LYS A 112 3.07 -25.95 -0.43
CA LYS A 112 2.22 -25.57 -1.57
C LYS A 112 0.74 -25.55 -1.21
N GLU A 113 0.26 -26.57 -0.49
CA GLU A 113 -1.17 -26.72 -0.17
C GLU A 113 -1.63 -25.66 0.83
N GLY A 114 -0.86 -25.36 1.88
CA GLY A 114 -1.22 -24.32 2.83
C GLY A 114 -1.28 -22.92 2.21
N TYR A 115 -0.37 -22.60 1.28
CA TYR A 115 -0.48 -21.35 0.52
C TYR A 115 -1.68 -21.34 -0.45
N ARG A 116 -2.06 -22.50 -1.02
CA ARG A 116 -3.29 -22.62 -1.81
C ARG A 116 -4.53 -22.34 -0.97
N ASP A 117 -4.60 -22.91 0.23
CA ASP A 117 -5.74 -22.73 1.13
C ASP A 117 -5.83 -21.27 1.62
N LEU A 118 -4.71 -20.67 2.02
CA LEU A 118 -4.65 -19.24 2.37
C LEU A 118 -5.07 -18.32 1.21
N ALA A 119 -4.73 -18.69 -0.03
CA ALA A 119 -5.16 -17.94 -1.20
C ALA A 119 -6.66 -18.11 -1.48
N ALA A 120 -7.25 -19.28 -1.20
CA ALA A 120 -8.68 -19.53 -1.34
C ALA A 120 -9.48 -18.64 -0.38
N ASP A 121 -9.10 -18.63 0.90
CA ASP A 121 -9.74 -17.78 1.91
C ASP A 121 -9.60 -16.29 1.56
N THR A 122 -8.42 -15.88 1.08
CA THR A 122 -8.18 -14.50 0.65
C THR A 122 -9.07 -14.14 -0.55
N LEU A 123 -9.22 -15.04 -1.52
CA LEU A 123 -10.04 -14.81 -2.71
C LEU A 123 -11.52 -14.69 -2.37
N GLU A 124 -12.02 -15.53 -1.46
CA GLU A 124 -13.40 -15.42 -0.96
C GLU A 124 -13.61 -14.07 -0.27
N ALA A 125 -12.71 -13.68 0.64
CA ALA A 125 -12.80 -12.41 1.34
C ALA A 125 -12.80 -11.21 0.38
N VAL A 126 -11.88 -11.20 -0.59
CA VAL A 126 -11.80 -10.16 -1.63
C VAL A 126 -13.07 -10.10 -2.47
N THR A 127 -13.64 -11.24 -2.85
CA THR A 127 -14.86 -11.30 -3.66
C THR A 127 -16.05 -10.72 -2.90
N ARG A 128 -16.24 -11.14 -1.65
CA ARG A 128 -17.32 -10.65 -0.79
C ARG A 128 -17.17 -9.17 -0.48
N LEU A 129 -15.95 -8.71 -0.14
CA LEU A 129 -15.67 -7.29 0.10
C LEU A 129 -15.94 -6.43 -1.13
N LYS A 130 -15.47 -6.84 -2.32
CA LYS A 130 -15.74 -6.09 -3.57
C LYS A 130 -17.24 -6.00 -3.85
N ALA A 131 -17.97 -7.09 -3.69
CA ALA A 131 -19.42 -7.12 -3.89
C ALA A 131 -20.14 -6.22 -2.88
N GLY A 132 -19.81 -6.33 -1.59
CA GLY A 132 -20.39 -5.53 -0.52
C GLY A 132 -20.11 -4.04 -0.67
N VAL A 133 -18.87 -3.66 -0.99
CA VAL A 133 -18.51 -2.25 -1.25
C VAL A 133 -19.32 -1.67 -2.41
N ASN A 134 -19.45 -2.41 -3.51
CA ASN A 134 -20.25 -1.97 -4.67
C ASN A 134 -21.76 -1.94 -4.38
N ALA A 135 -22.24 -2.63 -3.34
CA ALA A 135 -23.64 -2.59 -2.92
C ALA A 135 -23.96 -1.37 -2.04
N ILE A 136 -22.96 -0.70 -1.46
CA ILE A 136 -23.15 0.51 -0.65
C ILE A 136 -23.36 1.71 -1.57
N ASN A 137 -24.50 2.39 -1.41
CA ASN A 137 -24.87 3.51 -2.27
C ASN A 137 -23.83 4.65 -2.25
N GLY A 138 -23.32 4.98 -3.43
CA GLY A 138 -22.32 6.01 -3.64
C GLY A 138 -20.87 5.52 -3.53
N LEU A 139 -20.61 4.24 -3.29
CA LEU A 139 -19.26 3.66 -3.34
C LEU A 139 -19.05 2.81 -4.60
N GLN A 140 -17.79 2.72 -5.04
CA GLN A 140 -17.38 1.88 -6.17
C GLN A 140 -15.95 1.37 -6.01
N VAL A 141 -15.73 0.08 -6.27
CA VAL A 141 -14.40 -0.51 -6.46
C VAL A 141 -13.77 0.01 -7.76
N MET A 142 -12.53 0.48 -7.66
CA MET A 142 -11.79 1.06 -8.78
C MET A 142 -11.18 -0.03 -9.67
N GLY A 143 -11.53 0.00 -10.96
CA GLY A 143 -11.01 -0.94 -11.96
C GLY A 143 -11.57 -2.36 -11.82
N ASN A 144 -10.78 -3.36 -12.24
CA ASN A 144 -11.10 -4.78 -12.08
C ASN A 144 -9.93 -5.51 -11.39
N PRO A 145 -9.73 -5.33 -10.07
CA PRO A 145 -8.62 -5.93 -9.36
C PRO A 145 -8.80 -7.45 -9.25
N GLN A 146 -7.83 -8.19 -9.81
CA GLN A 146 -7.76 -9.65 -9.81
C GLN A 146 -6.85 -10.20 -8.70
N GLY A 147 -6.12 -9.33 -8.00
CA GLY A 147 -5.24 -9.70 -6.89
C GLY A 147 -5.90 -9.49 -5.52
N PRO A 148 -5.13 -9.63 -4.44
CA PRO A 148 -5.66 -9.50 -3.08
C PRO A 148 -5.79 -8.05 -2.61
N LEU A 149 -5.38 -7.09 -3.44
CA LEU A 149 -5.48 -5.67 -3.16
C LEU A 149 -6.55 -5.07 -4.06
N PHE A 150 -7.38 -4.22 -3.48
CA PHE A 150 -8.26 -3.35 -4.25
C PHE A 150 -8.39 -2.00 -3.58
N SER A 151 -9.01 -1.07 -4.26
CA SER A 151 -9.31 0.23 -3.72
C SER A 151 -10.68 0.67 -4.19
N TYR A 152 -11.33 1.49 -3.40
CA TYR A 152 -12.67 1.96 -3.68
C TYR A 152 -12.81 3.44 -3.36
N ARG A 153 -13.73 4.10 -4.06
CA ARG A 153 -13.94 5.54 -4.00
C ARG A 153 -15.40 5.88 -3.83
N SER A 154 -15.67 7.12 -3.46
CA SER A 154 -17.01 7.69 -3.62
C SER A 154 -17.27 8.03 -5.09
N LEU A 155 -18.48 7.76 -5.56
CA LEU A 155 -19.05 8.29 -6.81
C LEU A 155 -19.88 9.55 -6.56
N ASP A 156 -20.23 9.80 -5.30
CA ASP A 156 -21.01 10.94 -4.88
C ASP A 156 -20.05 12.08 -4.49
N PRO A 157 -20.08 13.23 -5.18
CA PRO A 157 -19.19 14.36 -4.89
C PRO A 157 -19.41 14.96 -3.50
N ASP A 158 -20.59 14.75 -2.89
CA ASP A 158 -20.91 15.25 -1.55
C ASP A 158 -20.48 14.27 -0.43
N LEU A 159 -20.07 13.05 -0.79
CA LEU A 159 -19.53 12.07 0.15
C LEU A 159 -18.00 12.08 0.13
N ASN A 160 -17.39 12.71 1.12
CA ASN A 160 -15.93 12.71 1.27
C ASN A 160 -15.42 11.34 1.74
N ILE A 161 -14.73 10.63 0.84
CA ILE A 161 -14.22 9.28 1.11
C ILE A 161 -13.15 9.22 2.21
N TYR A 162 -12.42 10.31 2.46
CA TYR A 162 -11.46 10.35 3.56
C TYR A 162 -12.14 10.50 4.91
N ALA A 163 -13.24 11.26 4.99
CA ALA A 163 -14.06 11.32 6.20
C ALA A 163 -14.69 9.96 6.53
N VAL A 164 -15.09 9.18 5.51
CA VAL A 164 -15.51 7.78 5.70
C VAL A 164 -14.35 6.96 6.28
N GLY A 165 -13.12 7.16 5.79
CA GLY A 165 -11.93 6.55 6.36
C GLY A 165 -11.71 6.90 7.83
N ASP A 166 -11.90 8.16 8.22
CA ASP A 166 -11.76 8.60 9.62
C ASP A 166 -12.79 7.91 10.53
N GLN A 167 -14.03 7.73 10.06
CA GLN A 167 -15.06 6.99 10.80
C GLN A 167 -14.72 5.49 10.93
N MET A 168 -14.13 4.89 9.89
CA MET A 168 -13.63 3.51 9.96
C MET A 168 -12.47 3.38 10.97
N ASP A 169 -11.57 4.37 11.02
CA ASP A 169 -10.47 4.39 11.98
C ASP A 169 -10.95 4.54 13.42
N ALA A 170 -11.96 5.39 13.67
CA ALA A 170 -12.60 5.52 14.98
C ALA A 170 -13.24 4.21 15.48
N ARG A 171 -13.60 3.31 14.55
CA ARG A 171 -14.10 1.96 14.83
C ARG A 171 -13.01 0.90 14.93
N GLY A 172 -11.74 1.29 14.75
CA GLY A 172 -10.56 0.44 14.94
C GLY A 172 -10.03 -0.24 13.68
N TRP A 173 -10.55 0.06 12.47
CA TRP A 173 -10.17 -0.64 11.24
C TRP A 173 -8.83 -0.22 10.64
N GLN A 174 -8.34 0.99 10.93
CA GLN A 174 -7.05 1.53 10.44
C GLN A 174 -6.89 1.41 8.92
N VAL A 175 -7.75 2.10 8.17
CA VAL A 175 -7.82 2.00 6.71
C VAL A 175 -6.80 2.89 5.99
N ASN A 176 -6.20 2.36 4.93
CA ASN A 176 -5.27 3.12 4.11
C ASN A 176 -6.01 4.03 3.14
N ARG A 177 -5.45 5.21 2.86
CA ARG A 177 -6.04 6.24 1.99
C ARG A 177 -5.17 6.45 0.75
N ASN A 178 -5.80 6.40 -0.42
CA ASN A 178 -5.16 6.67 -1.71
C ASN A 178 -5.34 8.13 -2.12
N GLN A 179 -4.44 8.61 -2.97
CA GLN A 179 -4.53 9.92 -3.61
C GLN A 179 -4.36 9.77 -5.12
N GLY A 180 -5.07 10.59 -5.90
CA GLY A 180 -4.98 10.60 -7.36
C GLY A 180 -5.47 9.32 -8.04
N PRO A 181 -6.75 8.91 -7.87
CA PRO A 181 -7.86 9.64 -7.26
C PRO A 181 -8.05 9.36 -5.76
N PRO A 182 -8.87 10.16 -5.04
CA PRO A 182 -9.25 9.88 -3.66
C PRO A 182 -9.94 8.51 -3.51
N GLY A 183 -9.56 7.77 -2.48
CA GLY A 183 -10.17 6.48 -2.18
C GLY A 183 -9.61 5.83 -0.92
N LEU A 184 -10.21 4.73 -0.52
CA LEU A 184 -9.70 3.83 0.52
C LEU A 184 -9.07 2.59 -0.15
N HIS A 185 -8.04 2.07 0.49
CA HIS A 185 -7.25 0.93 0.02
C HIS A 185 -7.39 -0.25 0.97
N ALA A 186 -7.67 -1.42 0.41
CA ALA A 186 -7.77 -2.69 1.12
C ALA A 186 -6.66 -3.63 0.66
N MET A 187 -5.82 -4.06 1.59
CA MET A 187 -4.89 -5.17 1.45
C MET A 187 -5.46 -6.37 2.19
N VAL A 188 -6.09 -7.30 1.45
CA VAL A 188 -6.84 -8.40 2.04
C VAL A 188 -5.97 -9.64 2.18
N THR A 189 -6.14 -10.35 3.28
CA THR A 189 -5.48 -11.64 3.58
C THR A 189 -6.55 -12.62 4.09
N ALA A 190 -6.20 -13.91 4.19
CA ALA A 190 -7.09 -14.94 4.74
C ALA A 190 -7.71 -14.57 6.10
N GLN A 191 -6.96 -13.83 6.94
CA GLN A 191 -7.41 -13.39 8.27
C GLN A 191 -8.59 -12.41 8.23
N HIS A 192 -8.88 -11.81 7.08
CA HIS A 192 -10.00 -10.89 6.94
C HIS A 192 -11.32 -11.60 6.64
N LEU A 193 -11.29 -12.86 6.18
CA LEU A 193 -12.49 -13.62 5.83
C LEU A 193 -13.54 -13.66 6.96
N PRO A 194 -13.17 -13.91 8.24
CA PRO A 194 -14.14 -13.97 9.34
C PRO A 194 -14.79 -12.62 9.69
N VAL A 195 -14.21 -11.51 9.24
CA VAL A 195 -14.64 -10.16 9.63
C VAL A 195 -15.20 -9.33 8.47
N VAL A 196 -15.37 -9.94 7.28
CA VAL A 196 -15.89 -9.27 6.08
C VAL A 196 -17.23 -8.59 6.33
N ASP A 197 -18.18 -9.29 6.95
CA ASP A 197 -19.53 -8.75 7.13
C ASP A 197 -19.54 -7.60 8.15
N HIS A 198 -18.72 -7.71 9.20
CA HIS A 198 -18.55 -6.64 10.18
C HIS A 198 -17.93 -5.39 9.54
N TYR A 199 -16.90 -5.55 8.72
CA TYR A 199 -16.29 -4.45 7.97
C TYR A 199 -17.30 -3.73 7.08
N LEU A 200 -18.12 -4.48 6.35
CA LEU A 200 -19.10 -3.92 5.42
C LEU A 200 -20.24 -3.20 6.15
N ALA A 201 -20.67 -3.72 7.30
CA ALA A 201 -21.65 -3.06 8.16
C ALA A 201 -21.10 -1.71 8.67
N ASP A 202 -19.90 -1.71 9.24
CA ASP A 202 -19.24 -0.49 9.73
C ASP A 202 -18.96 0.51 8.61
N LEU A 203 -18.62 0.04 7.41
CA LEU A 203 -18.42 0.91 6.25
C LEU A 203 -19.73 1.58 5.82
N ALA A 204 -20.83 0.83 5.78
CA ALA A 204 -22.14 1.36 5.44
C ALA A 204 -22.61 2.40 6.48
N GLU A 205 -22.43 2.12 7.77
CA GLU A 205 -22.71 3.07 8.84
C GLU A 205 -21.83 4.32 8.76
N SER A 206 -20.54 4.15 8.50
CA SER A 206 -19.60 5.26 8.34
C SER A 206 -19.99 6.17 7.18
N VAL A 207 -20.45 5.60 6.06
CA VAL A 207 -21.02 6.37 4.95
C VAL A 207 -22.27 7.13 5.40
N ALA A 208 -23.17 6.51 6.15
CA ALA A 208 -24.38 7.17 6.64
C ALA A 208 -24.05 8.35 7.59
N VAL A 209 -23.07 8.19 8.47
CA VAL A 209 -22.60 9.25 9.38
C VAL A 209 -22.05 10.45 8.59
N VAL A 210 -21.17 10.22 7.61
CA VAL A 210 -20.59 11.30 6.80
C VAL A 210 -21.65 12.01 5.95
N ARG A 211 -22.67 11.28 5.48
CA ARG A 211 -23.81 11.88 4.78
C ARG A 211 -24.66 12.77 5.70
N ALA A 212 -24.84 12.36 6.95
CA ALA A 212 -25.59 13.14 7.93
C ALA A 212 -24.83 14.39 8.40
N ASP A 213 -23.49 14.32 8.44
CA ASP A 213 -22.62 15.45 8.79
C ASP A 213 -21.45 15.62 7.79
N PRO A 214 -21.67 16.35 6.67
CA PRO A 214 -20.61 16.65 5.71
C PRO A 214 -19.48 17.52 6.27
N SER A 215 -19.63 18.14 7.45
CA SER A 215 -18.58 18.96 8.06
C SER A 215 -17.36 18.14 8.50
N LEU A 216 -17.52 16.83 8.67
CA LEU A 216 -16.45 15.88 8.97
C LEU A 216 -15.34 15.88 7.91
N ALA A 217 -15.65 16.31 6.67
CA ALA A 217 -14.65 16.48 5.61
C ALA A 217 -13.53 17.49 5.94
N GLN A 218 -13.74 18.36 6.93
CA GLN A 218 -12.81 19.43 7.32
C GLN A 218 -12.05 19.12 8.62
N GLN A 219 -12.13 17.89 9.12
CA GLN A 219 -11.57 17.48 10.41
C GLN A 219 -10.61 16.29 10.22
N GLY A 220 -9.83 15.99 11.26
CA GLY A 220 -9.03 14.76 11.36
C GLY A 220 -8.12 14.46 10.17
N GLY A 221 -7.99 13.16 9.88
CA GLY A 221 -7.24 12.64 8.75
C GLY A 221 -7.80 13.15 7.41
N ALA A 222 -9.11 13.32 7.28
CA ALA A 222 -9.75 13.77 6.06
C ALA A 222 -9.23 15.13 5.59
N ALA A 223 -9.08 16.09 6.51
CA ALA A 223 -8.49 17.38 6.22
C ALA A 223 -7.03 17.27 5.78
N THR A 224 -6.23 16.47 6.48
CA THR A 224 -4.80 16.28 6.19
C THR A 224 -4.59 15.62 4.82
N TYR A 225 -5.27 14.52 4.55
CA TYR A 225 -5.18 13.81 3.27
C TYR A 225 -5.74 14.63 2.11
N GLY A 226 -6.86 15.35 2.30
CA GLY A 226 -7.41 16.27 1.31
C GLY A 226 -6.45 17.42 0.97
N MET A 227 -5.79 18.00 1.98
CA MET A 227 -4.75 19.01 1.77
C MET A 227 -3.57 18.44 0.99
N MET A 228 -3.00 17.30 1.42
CA MET A 228 -1.84 16.69 0.77
C MET A 228 -2.11 16.30 -0.70
N ALA A 229 -3.33 15.84 -1.00
CA ALA A 229 -3.72 15.47 -2.36
C ALA A 229 -3.78 16.67 -3.33
N HIS A 230 -4.00 17.89 -2.83
CA HIS A 230 -4.28 19.07 -3.65
C HIS A 230 -3.23 20.19 -3.56
N VAL A 231 -2.30 20.15 -2.61
CA VAL A 231 -1.23 21.17 -2.51
C VAL A 231 -0.20 21.01 -3.66
N PRO A 232 -0.02 22.01 -4.53
CA PRO A 232 0.94 21.95 -5.65
C PRO A 232 2.41 22.08 -5.19
N LEU A 233 2.65 22.48 -3.94
CA LEU A 233 3.98 22.72 -3.36
C LEU A 233 4.56 21.45 -2.73
N ARG A 234 4.90 20.46 -3.56
CA ARG A 234 5.49 19.16 -3.11
C ARG A 234 6.72 19.33 -2.20
N GLY A 235 7.51 20.40 -2.36
CA GLY A 235 8.64 20.70 -1.48
C GLY A 235 8.24 21.02 -0.03
N MET A 236 7.09 21.66 0.18
CA MET A 236 6.56 21.95 1.52
C MET A 236 6.08 20.68 2.22
N VAL A 237 5.41 19.79 1.47
CA VAL A 237 4.99 18.47 1.98
C VAL A 237 6.21 17.67 2.45
N LYS A 238 7.29 17.65 1.65
CA LYS A 238 8.55 16.98 2.03
C LYS A 238 9.12 17.53 3.35
N LYS A 239 9.16 18.85 3.52
CA LYS A 239 9.69 19.47 4.76
C LYS A 239 8.85 19.08 5.98
N LYS A 240 7.53 19.22 5.91
CA LYS A 240 6.63 18.85 7.02
C LYS A 240 6.76 17.37 7.41
N ILE A 241 6.81 16.46 6.42
CA ILE A 241 7.00 15.03 6.68
C ILE A 241 8.35 14.77 7.35
N LEU A 242 9.42 15.47 6.93
CA LEU A 242 10.74 15.33 7.54
C LEU A 242 10.74 15.80 8.98
N ASP A 243 10.13 16.95 9.27
CA ASP A 243 10.03 17.49 10.63
C ASP A 243 9.26 16.49 11.53
N MET A 244 8.10 16.01 11.07
CA MET A 244 7.29 15.00 11.75
C MET A 244 8.06 13.69 12.01
N TYR A 245 8.79 13.18 11.01
CA TYR A 245 9.58 11.96 11.15
C TYR A 245 10.76 12.16 12.12
N SER A 246 11.35 13.35 12.14
CA SER A 246 12.48 13.69 13.03
C SER A 246 12.06 13.71 14.50
N GLU A 247 10.84 14.18 14.80
CA GLU A 247 10.30 14.17 16.16
C GLU A 247 10.15 12.77 16.76
N GLN A 248 9.97 11.73 15.93
CA GLN A 248 9.95 10.34 16.41
C GLN A 248 11.27 9.90 17.04
N TYR A 249 12.38 10.52 16.66
CA TYR A 249 13.71 10.25 17.19
C TYR A 249 14.09 11.16 18.35
N ARG A 250 13.20 12.08 18.77
CA ARG A 250 13.41 12.92 19.95
C ARG A 250 13.47 12.03 21.19
N ALA A 251 14.46 12.25 22.06
CA ALA A 251 14.53 11.58 23.35
C ALA A 251 13.21 11.78 24.13
N GLY A 252 12.59 10.69 24.57
CA GLY A 252 11.26 10.68 25.18
C GLY A 252 10.11 10.27 24.26
N GLY A 253 10.35 10.12 22.95
CA GLY A 253 9.38 9.59 21.97
C GLY A 253 8.12 10.45 21.85
N ALA A 254 8.13 11.44 20.97
CA ALA A 254 6.88 12.13 20.66
C ALA A 254 5.95 11.18 19.87
N GLU A 255 4.67 11.12 20.24
CA GLU A 255 3.67 10.48 19.39
C GLU A 255 3.55 11.23 18.06
N LEU A 256 3.31 10.48 16.97
CA LEU A 256 3.07 11.05 15.66
C LEU A 256 1.72 11.76 15.65
N ASP A 257 1.73 13.08 15.83
CA ASP A 257 0.51 13.88 15.71
C ASP A 257 0.24 14.25 14.23
N ILE A 258 -0.34 13.30 13.50
CA ILE A 258 -0.77 13.49 12.11
C ILE A 258 -1.95 14.49 12.03
N GLU A 259 -2.73 14.62 13.10
CA GLU A 259 -3.88 15.52 13.20
C GLU A 259 -3.41 16.97 13.48
N GLY A 260 -2.41 17.15 14.36
CA GLY A 260 -1.85 18.43 14.75
C GLY A 260 -0.88 19.05 13.74
N ALA A 261 -0.34 18.27 12.79
CA ALA A 261 0.38 18.83 11.64
C ALA A 261 -0.49 19.74 10.75
N SER A 262 -1.82 19.66 10.90
CA SER A 262 -2.82 20.58 10.36
C SER A 262 -3.17 21.73 11.31
N SER A 263 -3.02 21.54 12.63
CA SER A 263 -3.44 22.50 13.67
C SER A 263 -2.39 23.56 14.01
N GLU A 264 -1.09 23.32 13.73
CA GLU A 264 -0.04 24.35 13.88
C GLU A 264 -0.13 25.49 12.84
N GLY A 265 -1.15 25.48 11.97
CA GLY A 265 -1.59 26.65 11.19
C GLY A 265 -3.00 27.15 11.52
N VAL A 266 -3.72 26.54 12.48
CA VAL A 266 -5.18 26.73 12.63
C VAL A 266 -5.62 27.03 14.07
N ALA A 267 -4.80 26.78 15.09
CA ALA A 267 -5.12 27.18 16.46
C ALA A 267 -4.36 28.47 16.88
N GLY A 268 -4.95 29.64 16.58
CA GLY A 268 -4.67 30.88 17.33
C GLY A 268 -3.86 31.99 16.64
N GLY A 269 -3.31 31.76 15.45
CA GLY A 269 -2.64 32.81 14.65
C GLY A 269 -3.53 33.31 13.51
N LYS A 270 -3.52 34.60 13.21
CA LYS A 270 -4.18 35.15 12.01
C LYS A 270 -3.65 34.41 10.77
N LEU A 271 -4.46 33.54 10.18
CA LEU A 271 -4.16 32.83 8.92
C LEU A 271 -3.59 33.80 7.90
N GLY A 272 -2.36 33.53 7.42
CA GLY A 272 -1.70 34.35 6.43
C GLY A 272 -2.50 34.36 5.12
N LEU A 273 -2.28 35.39 4.30
CA LEU A 273 -2.93 35.50 2.99
C LEU A 273 -2.67 34.26 2.12
N LEU A 274 -1.50 33.63 2.29
CA LEU A 274 -1.11 32.40 1.61
C LEU A 274 -1.94 31.19 2.05
N ASP A 275 -2.20 31.03 3.35
CA ASP A 275 -2.97 29.91 3.88
C ASP A 275 -4.43 29.95 3.40
N ARG A 276 -5.01 31.16 3.35
CA ARG A 276 -6.35 31.37 2.79
C ARG A 276 -6.43 31.05 1.30
N LEU A 277 -5.39 31.39 0.53
CA LEU A 277 -5.31 31.05 -0.90
C LEU A 277 -5.15 29.54 -1.12
N VAL A 278 -4.36 28.86 -0.30
CA VAL A 278 -4.21 27.40 -0.34
C VAL A 278 -5.53 26.72 0.02
N GLN A 279 -6.22 27.15 1.09
CA GLN A 279 -7.53 26.62 1.45
C GLN A 279 -8.57 26.82 0.34
N TRP A 280 -8.64 28.02 -0.25
CA TRP A 280 -9.53 28.28 -1.37
C TRP A 280 -9.23 27.38 -2.58
N TYR A 281 -7.95 27.18 -2.90
CA TYR A 281 -7.53 26.32 -4.00
C TYR A 281 -7.89 24.85 -3.75
N VAL A 282 -7.62 24.33 -2.54
CA VAL A 282 -7.96 22.96 -2.13
C VAL A 282 -9.47 22.74 -2.19
N ALA A 283 -10.27 23.65 -1.62
CA ALA A 283 -11.73 23.57 -1.66
C ALA A 283 -12.29 23.61 -3.10
N ARG A 284 -11.64 24.37 -4.00
CA ARG A 284 -12.02 24.43 -5.42
C ARG A 284 -11.65 23.15 -6.18
N GLN A 285 -10.53 22.50 -5.86
CA GLN A 285 -10.13 21.25 -6.49
C GLN A 285 -10.94 20.06 -5.98
N ALA A 286 -11.26 20.02 -4.68
CA ALA A 286 -12.10 18.99 -4.09
C ALA A 286 -13.51 18.93 -4.69
N ARG A 287 -14.05 20.07 -5.17
CA ARG A 287 -15.35 20.15 -5.87
C ARG A 287 -15.30 19.76 -7.35
N LYS A 288 -14.12 19.60 -7.93
CA LYS A 288 -13.92 19.30 -9.37
C LYS A 288 -13.54 17.84 -9.64
N ALA A 289 -13.11 17.11 -8.62
CA ALA A 289 -12.75 15.70 -8.69
C ALA A 289 -13.98 14.82 -8.46
#